data_AF-A0A0C1QRM7-F1
#
_entry.id   AF-A0A0C1QRM7-F1
#
_cell.length_a   1.000
_cell.length_b   1.000
_cell.length_c   1.000
_cell.angle_alpha   90.00
_cell.angle_beta   90.00
_cell.angle_gamma   90.00
#
_symmetry.space_group_name_H-M   'P 1'
#
loop_
_entity.id
_entity.type
_entity.pdbx_description
1 polymer ?
#
loop_
_entity_poly.entity_id
_entity_poly.type
_entity_poly.pdbx_seq_one_letter_code
_entity_poly.pdbx_strand_id
1 'polypeptide(L)'
;MHIAVVGLSHKTAPVEVREKLSIPEPQIESATGQLLSYPHIEEVAILSTCNRLEIYIVTQETEQGIREVTQFLSEHSKLLVSSLRQHLFVLLHQDAVMHLLRVAAGLDSLVLGEGQILAQVKNTHKLGQQYQSIKTILNRLFKQALTAGKRVRSETSIGTGAVSISSAAVELAYMKLDNLAACQVAILGAGKMSRLLVQHLLSKGTNRICVLNRSLERAEELAKQFPEESIKTCLLSEMTAVISECDLVFTSTSATEPILDRAKLEMVLEPNRSLMLIDISVPRNVHADVNEMTNV
;
A
#
# COMPACT_ATOMS: atom_id res chain seq x y z
N MET A 1 17.05 23.71 -14.42
CA MET A 1 16.14 22.57 -14.15
C MET A 1 16.52 21.94 -12.82
N HIS A 2 15.56 21.88 -11.91
CA HIS A 2 15.70 21.41 -10.55
C HIS A 2 14.80 20.21 -10.33
N ILE A 3 15.32 19.20 -9.61
CA ILE A 3 14.53 18.06 -9.15
C ILE A 3 13.98 18.42 -7.78
N ALA A 4 12.71 18.17 -7.55
CA ALA A 4 12.08 18.24 -6.24
C ALA A 4 11.15 17.05 -6.04
N VAL A 5 10.92 16.67 -4.78
CA VAL A 5 9.86 15.75 -4.40
C VAL A 5 9.01 16.40 -3.33
N VAL A 6 7.69 16.38 -3.56
CA VAL A 6 6.69 16.75 -2.57
C VAL A 6 5.90 15.49 -2.26
N GLY A 7 5.76 15.16 -0.97
CA GLY A 7 5.08 13.94 -0.61
C GLY A 7 4.76 13.85 0.86
N LEU A 8 4.17 12.73 1.22
CA LEU A 8 3.89 12.33 2.60
C LEU A 8 4.16 10.84 2.75
N SER A 9 4.47 10.42 3.98
CA SER A 9 4.66 9.01 4.29
C SER A 9 4.01 8.67 5.62
N HIS A 10 3.99 7.38 5.96
CA HIS A 10 3.61 6.88 7.28
C HIS A 10 4.36 7.57 8.44
N LYS A 11 5.51 8.22 8.20
CA LYS A 11 6.27 8.97 9.21
C LYS A 11 5.72 10.37 9.45
N THR A 12 5.08 10.99 8.45
CA THR A 12 4.66 12.39 8.49
C THR A 12 3.14 12.56 8.56
N ALA A 13 2.39 11.52 8.17
CA ALA A 13 0.95 11.60 8.01
C ALA A 13 0.24 10.32 8.52
N PRO A 14 -0.86 10.48 9.29
CA PRO A 14 -1.67 9.36 9.71
C PRO A 14 -2.44 8.77 8.51
N VAL A 15 -3.01 7.57 8.67
CA VAL A 15 -3.62 6.83 7.55
C VAL A 15 -4.83 7.56 6.96
N GLU A 16 -5.60 8.26 7.79
CA GLU A 16 -6.79 9.05 7.44
C GLU A 16 -6.48 10.18 6.45
N VAL A 17 -5.25 10.72 6.52
CA VAL A 17 -4.77 11.74 5.58
C VAL A 17 -4.21 11.07 4.32
N ARG A 18 -3.44 9.99 4.49
CA ARG A 18 -2.81 9.26 3.38
C ARG A 18 -3.82 8.65 2.43
N GLU A 19 -4.90 8.07 2.93
CA GLU A 19 -5.92 7.44 2.10
C GLU A 19 -6.63 8.45 1.18
N LYS A 20 -6.85 9.68 1.62
CA LYS A 20 -7.44 10.77 0.82
C LYS A 20 -6.51 11.28 -0.28
N LEU A 21 -5.22 11.08 -0.12
CA LEU A 21 -4.20 11.50 -1.09
C LEU A 21 -3.80 10.36 -2.01
N SER A 22 -4.04 9.10 -1.63
CA SER A 22 -3.73 7.93 -2.46
C SER A 22 -4.28 8.10 -3.87
N ILE A 23 -3.43 7.84 -4.86
CA ILE A 23 -3.80 7.87 -6.28
C ILE A 23 -3.76 6.43 -6.79
N PRO A 24 -4.92 5.79 -7.02
CA PRO A 24 -4.99 4.45 -7.60
C PRO A 24 -4.39 4.40 -9.01
N GLU A 25 -3.83 3.25 -9.40
CA GLU A 25 -3.20 3.07 -10.72
C GLU A 25 -4.06 3.53 -11.91
N PRO A 26 -5.39 3.25 -11.96
CA PRO A 26 -6.24 3.73 -13.06
C PRO A 26 -6.36 5.26 -13.17
N GLN A 27 -6.04 6.01 -12.11
CA GLN A 27 -6.11 7.47 -12.09
C GLN A 27 -4.76 8.13 -12.35
N ILE A 28 -3.66 7.36 -12.38
CA ILE A 28 -2.30 7.90 -12.53
C ILE A 28 -2.13 8.66 -13.84
N GLU A 29 -2.71 8.20 -14.95
CA GLU A 29 -2.65 8.88 -16.25
C GLU A 29 -3.26 10.30 -16.17
N SER A 30 -4.48 10.40 -15.65
CA SER A 30 -5.18 11.67 -15.49
C SER A 30 -4.46 12.61 -14.53
N ALA A 31 -4.01 12.11 -13.38
CA ALA A 31 -3.24 12.88 -12.40
C ALA A 31 -1.94 13.44 -13.01
N THR A 32 -1.25 12.60 -13.78
CA THR A 32 -0.01 12.98 -14.47
C THR A 32 -0.28 14.05 -15.54
N GLY A 33 -1.35 13.89 -16.33
CA GLY A 33 -1.76 14.89 -17.32
C GLY A 33 -2.10 16.24 -16.68
N GLN A 34 -2.80 16.25 -15.54
CA GLN A 34 -3.08 17.48 -14.79
C GLN A 34 -1.78 18.12 -14.28
N LEU A 35 -0.87 17.34 -13.69
CA LEU A 35 0.40 17.86 -13.19
C LEU A 35 1.26 18.48 -14.30
N LEU A 36 1.30 17.87 -15.49
CA LEU A 36 2.01 18.39 -16.66
C LEU A 36 1.33 19.61 -17.30
N SER A 37 0.07 19.89 -16.97
CA SER A 37 -0.62 21.09 -17.45
C SER A 37 -0.21 22.37 -16.71
N TYR A 38 0.42 22.23 -15.54
CA TYR A 38 0.94 23.38 -14.80
C TYR A 38 2.19 23.96 -15.47
N PRO A 39 2.32 25.30 -15.53
CA PRO A 39 3.36 25.96 -16.32
C PRO A 39 4.80 25.69 -15.86
N HIS A 40 5.02 25.36 -14.58
CA HIS A 40 6.37 25.16 -14.05
C HIS A 40 6.78 23.69 -13.92
N ILE A 41 5.95 22.73 -14.34
CA ILE A 41 6.24 21.28 -14.24
C ILE A 41 6.60 20.72 -15.63
N GLU A 42 7.86 20.32 -15.80
CA GLU A 42 8.37 19.79 -17.08
C GLU A 42 8.34 18.27 -17.17
N GLU A 43 8.60 17.58 -16.05
CA GLU A 43 8.54 16.13 -15.90
C GLU A 43 7.86 15.79 -14.57
N VAL A 44 7.12 14.68 -14.53
CA VAL A 44 6.48 14.21 -13.31
C VAL A 44 6.47 12.69 -13.20
N ALA A 45 6.71 12.18 -11.98
CA ALA A 45 6.52 10.79 -11.62
C ALA A 45 5.76 10.69 -10.30
N ILE A 46 4.72 9.85 -10.27
CA ILE A 46 3.88 9.64 -9.09
C ILE A 46 4.19 8.25 -8.50
N LEU A 47 4.77 8.23 -7.31
CA LEU A 47 4.95 7.03 -6.51
C LEU A 47 3.86 6.99 -5.44
N SER A 48 2.80 6.24 -5.72
CA SER A 48 1.66 6.02 -4.83
C SER A 48 1.71 4.59 -4.30
N THR A 49 1.85 4.44 -2.98
CA THR A 49 1.88 3.14 -2.29
C THR A 49 1.02 3.21 -1.03
N CYS A 50 0.85 2.08 -0.34
CA CYS A 50 0.13 2.08 0.93
C CYS A 50 0.82 2.88 2.05
N ASN A 51 2.10 3.21 1.92
CA ASN A 51 2.88 3.87 2.97
C ASN A 51 3.39 5.27 2.59
N ARG A 52 3.21 5.69 1.34
CA ARG A 52 3.64 6.99 0.85
C ARG A 52 2.88 7.42 -0.41
N LEU A 53 2.77 8.72 -0.56
CA LEU A 53 2.52 9.36 -1.84
C LEU A 53 3.64 10.36 -2.08
N GLU A 54 4.33 10.23 -3.21
CA GLU A 54 5.43 11.11 -3.57
C GLU A 54 5.30 11.53 -5.03
N ILE A 55 5.35 12.83 -5.27
CA ILE A 55 5.34 13.42 -6.59
C ILE A 55 6.72 14.00 -6.84
N TYR A 56 7.48 13.33 -7.70
CA TYR A 56 8.78 13.80 -8.18
C TYR A 56 8.57 14.68 -9.39
N ILE A 57 9.09 15.91 -9.36
CA ILE A 57 8.98 16.86 -10.46
C ILE A 57 10.35 17.33 -10.94
N VAL A 58 10.36 17.77 -12.20
CA VAL A 58 11.41 18.63 -12.76
C VAL A 58 10.78 19.98 -13.04
N THR A 59 11.43 21.04 -12.54
CA THR A 59 10.94 22.42 -12.67
C THR A 59 12.08 23.40 -12.91
N GLN A 60 11.82 24.51 -13.59
CA GLN A 60 12.77 25.63 -13.65
C GLN A 60 12.65 26.54 -12.43
N GLU A 61 11.45 26.65 -11.85
CA GLU A 61 11.14 27.54 -10.73
C GLU A 61 10.68 26.72 -9.53
N THR A 62 11.63 26.39 -8.65
CA THR A 62 11.42 25.42 -7.55
C THR A 62 10.23 25.78 -6.67
N GLU A 63 10.13 27.03 -6.23
CA GLU A 63 9.03 27.50 -5.37
C GLU A 63 7.65 27.39 -6.06
N GLN A 64 7.57 27.73 -7.35
CA GLN A 64 6.31 27.65 -8.09
C GLN A 64 5.91 26.19 -8.35
N GLY A 65 6.85 25.35 -8.77
CA GLY A 65 6.60 23.92 -8.96
C GLY A 65 6.11 23.24 -7.67
N ILE A 66 6.69 23.57 -6.51
CA ILE A 66 6.21 23.05 -5.21
C ILE A 66 4.78 23.51 -4.92
N ARG A 67 4.48 24.79 -5.17
CA ARG A 67 3.13 25.34 -4.96
C ARG A 67 2.10 24.65 -5.83
N GLU A 68 2.41 24.41 -7.11
CA GLU A 68 1.54 23.71 -8.05
C GLU A 68 1.28 22.26 -7.63
N VAL A 69 2.32 21.53 -7.23
CA VAL A 69 2.13 20.17 -6.69
C VAL A 69 1.30 20.19 -5.41
N THR A 70 1.55 21.14 -4.50
CA THR A 70 0.77 21.26 -3.26
C THR A 70 -0.70 21.59 -3.54
N GLN A 71 -0.95 22.44 -4.53
CA GLN A 71 -2.29 22.79 -4.99
C GLN A 71 -3.00 21.58 -5.60
N PHE A 72 -2.33 20.84 -6.47
CA PHE A 72 -2.84 19.58 -7.03
C PHE A 72 -3.23 18.59 -5.92
N LEU A 73 -2.38 18.40 -4.91
CA LEU A 73 -2.68 17.51 -3.78
C LEU A 73 -3.90 17.98 -2.97
N SER A 74 -4.06 19.30 -2.81
CA SER A 74 -5.22 19.91 -2.15
C SER A 74 -6.52 19.65 -2.93
N GLU A 75 -6.49 19.85 -4.24
CA GLU A 75 -7.64 19.61 -5.13
C GLU A 75 -8.02 18.13 -5.16
N HIS A 76 -7.04 17.23 -5.30
CA HIS A 76 -7.25 15.79 -5.33
C HIS A 76 -7.85 15.26 -4.04
N SER A 77 -7.29 15.65 -2.88
CA SER A 77 -7.75 15.18 -1.57
C SER A 77 -8.95 15.93 -0.99
N LYS A 78 -9.32 17.07 -1.60
CA LYS A 78 -10.31 18.02 -1.08
C LYS A 78 -9.95 18.55 0.31
N LEU A 79 -8.67 18.50 0.69
CA LEU A 79 -8.15 19.05 1.95
C LEU A 79 -7.55 20.43 1.69
N LEU A 80 -7.71 21.36 2.63
CA LEU A 80 -7.09 22.68 2.53
C LEU A 80 -5.55 22.56 2.54
N VAL A 81 -4.88 23.39 1.72
CA VAL A 81 -3.41 23.46 1.67
C VAL A 81 -2.79 23.66 3.05
N SER A 82 -3.41 24.49 3.91
CA SER A 82 -2.95 24.73 5.29
C SER A 82 -2.94 23.44 6.12
N SER A 83 -3.96 22.59 5.99
CA SER A 83 -4.04 21.30 6.68
C SER A 83 -3.07 20.27 6.13
N LEU A 84 -2.75 20.34 4.83
CA LEU A 84 -1.80 19.43 4.20
C LEU A 84 -0.34 19.74 4.56
N ARG A 85 0.03 21.03 4.64
CA ARG A 85 1.43 21.46 4.82
C ARG A 85 2.14 20.81 6.02
N GLN A 86 1.44 20.59 7.13
CA GLN A 86 2.01 19.96 8.32
C GLN A 86 2.39 18.47 8.12
N HIS A 87 1.83 17.83 7.10
CA HIS A 87 2.04 16.42 6.77
C HIS A 87 2.97 16.20 5.58
N LEU A 88 3.18 17.24 4.77
CA LEU A 88 4.02 17.19 3.59
C LEU A 88 5.49 17.39 3.95
N PHE A 89 6.35 16.60 3.33
CA PHE A 89 7.77 16.90 3.23
C PHE A 89 8.07 17.42 1.82
N VAL A 90 9.09 18.27 1.75
CA VAL A 90 9.66 18.76 0.48
C VAL A 90 11.15 18.55 0.53
N LEU A 91 11.69 17.84 -0.47
CA LEU A 91 13.13 17.66 -0.62
C LEU A 91 13.56 18.19 -1.98
N LEU A 92 14.72 18.84 -2.01
CA LEU A 92 15.24 19.54 -3.17
C LEU A 92 16.54 18.90 -3.66
N HIS A 93 16.73 18.92 -4.97
CA HIS A 93 18.00 18.61 -5.64
C HIS A 93 18.59 17.27 -5.18
N GLN A 94 19.75 17.29 -4.52
CA GLN A 94 20.44 16.12 -4.05
C GLN A 94 19.65 15.35 -2.98
N ASP A 95 18.87 16.03 -2.14
CA ASP A 95 18.05 15.37 -1.12
C ASP A 95 16.90 14.59 -1.76
N ALA A 96 16.27 15.13 -2.81
CA ALA A 96 15.25 14.43 -3.58
C ALA A 96 15.81 13.17 -4.27
N VAL A 97 17.02 13.29 -4.84
CA VAL A 97 17.73 12.16 -5.45
C VAL A 97 18.04 11.11 -4.40
N MET A 98 18.68 11.50 -3.29
CA MET A 98 19.08 10.59 -2.22
C MET A 98 17.87 9.89 -1.58
N HIS A 99 16.77 10.61 -1.43
CA HIS A 99 15.51 10.07 -0.95
C HIS A 99 15.02 8.93 -1.84
N LEU A 100 14.90 9.13 -3.15
CA LEU A 100 14.46 8.07 -4.06
C LEU A 100 15.40 6.86 -4.06
N LEU A 101 16.73 7.07 -3.94
CA LEU A 101 17.68 5.97 -3.79
C LEU A 101 17.41 5.15 -2.52
N ARG A 102 17.16 5.83 -1.39
CA ARG A 102 16.82 5.18 -0.10
C ARG A 102 15.49 4.45 -0.17
N VAL A 103 14.47 5.05 -0.79
CA VAL A 103 13.16 4.44 -1.01
C VAL A 103 13.30 3.18 -1.87
N ALA A 104 13.99 3.25 -3.01
CA ALA A 104 14.20 2.10 -3.89
C ALA A 104 15.03 0.98 -3.22
N ALA A 105 15.93 1.34 -2.31
CA ALA A 105 16.69 0.40 -1.49
C ALA A 105 15.89 -0.20 -0.32
N GLY A 106 14.67 0.29 -0.03
CA GLY A 106 13.87 -0.15 1.10
C GLY A 106 14.37 0.33 2.46
N LEU A 107 15.26 1.33 2.49
CA LEU A 107 15.80 1.94 3.71
C LEU A 107 14.80 2.91 4.37
N ASP A 108 13.82 3.38 3.59
CA ASP A 108 12.79 4.29 4.07
C ASP A 108 11.40 3.62 4.15
N SER A 109 11.31 2.30 4.00
CA SER A 109 10.05 1.56 4.11
C SER A 109 9.61 1.36 5.56
N LEU A 110 8.29 1.17 5.78
CA LEU A 110 7.74 0.81 7.10
C LEU A 110 8.42 -0.45 7.63
N VAL A 111 8.69 -1.41 6.73
CA VAL A 111 9.54 -2.56 7.03
C VAL A 111 10.83 -2.46 6.25
N LEU A 112 11.94 -2.34 6.97
CA LEU A 112 13.26 -2.17 6.40
C LEU A 112 13.61 -3.37 5.50
N GLY A 113 14.05 -3.07 4.28
CA GLY A 113 14.46 -4.09 3.31
C GLY A 113 13.32 -4.77 2.55
N GLU A 114 12.06 -4.32 2.71
CA GLU A 114 10.92 -4.83 1.96
C GLU A 114 11.18 -4.82 0.44
N GLY A 115 11.03 -5.96 -0.23
CA GLY A 115 11.33 -6.07 -1.67
C GLY A 115 10.28 -5.45 -2.60
N GLN A 116 9.08 -5.15 -2.10
CA GLN A 116 7.99 -4.68 -2.97
C GLN A 116 8.19 -3.23 -3.44
N ILE A 117 8.82 -2.37 -2.62
CA ILE A 117 9.03 -0.97 -2.96
C ILE A 117 9.89 -0.81 -4.22
N LEU A 118 10.89 -1.66 -4.42
CA LEU A 118 11.71 -1.64 -5.64
C LEU A 118 10.87 -1.96 -6.89
N ALA A 119 9.92 -2.90 -6.77
CA ALA A 119 9.00 -3.22 -7.84
C ALA A 119 7.98 -2.10 -8.10
N GLN A 120 7.53 -1.40 -7.05
CA GLN A 120 6.66 -0.23 -7.15
C GLN A 120 7.38 0.95 -7.84
N VAL A 121 8.62 1.25 -7.45
CA VAL A 121 9.46 2.25 -8.14
C VAL A 121 9.66 1.90 -9.61
N LYS A 122 9.86 0.61 -9.92
CA LYS A 122 9.95 0.13 -11.31
C LYS A 122 8.64 0.34 -12.07
N ASN A 123 7.50 0.12 -11.43
CA ASN A 123 6.20 0.36 -12.04
C ASN A 123 5.95 1.86 -12.27
N THR A 124 6.25 2.72 -11.29
CA THR A 124 6.18 4.19 -11.44
C THR A 124 7.04 4.67 -12.62
N HIS A 125 8.25 4.13 -12.76
CA HIS A 125 9.11 4.44 -13.91
C HIS A 125 8.47 4.02 -15.24
N LYS A 126 7.92 2.80 -15.31
CA LYS A 126 7.24 2.28 -16.51
C LYS A 126 6.01 3.11 -16.87
N LEU A 127 5.15 3.44 -15.90
CA LEU A 127 3.94 4.24 -16.10
C LEU A 127 4.30 5.65 -16.57
N GLY A 128 5.29 6.29 -15.94
CA GLY A 128 5.73 7.61 -16.37
C GLY A 128 6.34 7.64 -17.77
N GLN A 129 6.98 6.56 -18.23
CA GLN A 129 7.38 6.42 -19.63
C GLN A 129 6.18 6.26 -20.57
N GLN A 130 5.22 5.41 -20.19
CA GLN A 130 4.00 5.16 -20.96
C GLN A 130 3.20 6.45 -21.17
N TYR A 131 3.07 7.28 -20.13
CA TYR A 131 2.34 8.54 -20.18
C TYR A 131 3.20 9.75 -20.58
N GLN A 132 4.44 9.50 -21.06
CA GLN A 132 5.39 10.53 -21.51
C GLN A 132 5.67 11.64 -20.49
N SER A 133 5.51 11.34 -19.20
CA SER A 133 5.69 12.29 -18.10
C SER A 133 7.09 12.28 -17.50
N ILE A 134 7.75 11.13 -17.59
CA ILE A 134 9.17 10.96 -17.28
C ILE A 134 9.92 11.15 -18.59
N LYS A 135 10.69 12.25 -18.71
CA LYS A 135 11.46 12.57 -19.92
C LYS A 135 12.92 12.19 -19.73
N THR A 136 13.85 13.14 -19.70
CA THR A 136 15.29 12.83 -19.68
C THR A 136 15.81 12.73 -18.26
N ILE A 137 15.42 13.66 -17.41
CA ILE A 137 16.00 13.83 -16.07
C ILE A 137 15.44 12.77 -15.12
N LEU A 138 14.13 12.63 -15.01
CA LEU A 138 13.52 11.62 -14.15
C LEU A 138 13.81 10.21 -14.67
N ASN A 139 13.93 10.00 -15.98
CA ASN A 139 14.27 8.68 -16.52
C ASN A 139 15.66 8.22 -16.07
N ARG A 140 16.64 9.13 -16.09
CA ARG A 140 17.99 8.84 -15.59
C ARG A 140 17.96 8.57 -14.09
N LEU A 141 17.27 9.40 -13.32
CA LEU A 141 17.15 9.28 -11.88
C LEU A 141 16.51 7.94 -11.47
N PHE A 142 15.35 7.59 -12.02
CA PHE A 142 14.66 6.34 -11.68
C PHE A 142 15.47 5.11 -12.08
N LYS A 143 16.17 5.12 -13.23
CA LYS A 143 17.09 4.03 -13.60
C LYS A 143 18.24 3.89 -12.58
N GLN A 144 18.81 5.00 -12.12
CA GLN A 144 19.86 4.98 -11.10
C GLN A 144 19.33 4.47 -9.76
N ALA A 145 18.12 4.87 -9.35
CA ALA A 145 17.46 4.38 -8.15
C ALA A 145 17.19 2.87 -8.19
N LEU A 146 16.71 2.36 -9.32
CA LEU A 146 16.50 0.93 -9.52
C LEU A 146 17.83 0.14 -9.44
N THR A 147 18.91 0.68 -10.03
CA THR A 147 20.24 0.07 -9.95
C THR A 147 20.77 0.09 -8.52
N ALA A 148 20.65 1.21 -7.81
CA ALA A 148 21.07 1.33 -6.41
C ALA A 148 20.30 0.37 -5.51
N GLY A 149 18.97 0.30 -5.64
CA GLY A 149 18.15 -0.62 -4.86
C GLY A 149 18.49 -2.09 -5.10
N LYS A 150 18.78 -2.48 -6.35
CA LYS A 150 19.29 -3.83 -6.66
C LYS A 150 20.63 -4.10 -6.00
N ARG A 151 21.59 -3.17 -6.11
CA ARG A 151 22.92 -3.30 -5.50
C ARG A 151 22.84 -3.46 -3.99
N VAL A 152 22.07 -2.60 -3.31
CA VAL A 152 21.88 -2.71 -1.85
C VAL A 152 21.35 -4.10 -1.47
N ARG A 153 20.41 -4.67 -2.22
CA ARG A 153 19.88 -6.01 -1.93
C ARG A 153 20.86 -7.14 -2.22
N SER A 154 21.70 -7.02 -3.24
CA SER A 154 22.66 -8.07 -3.62
C SER A 154 23.97 -7.99 -2.84
N GLU A 155 24.38 -6.78 -2.44
CA GLU A 155 25.66 -6.50 -1.76
C GLU A 155 25.49 -6.40 -0.24
N THR A 156 24.27 -6.45 0.30
CA THR A 156 24.00 -6.40 1.75
C THR A 156 22.96 -7.43 2.17
N SER A 157 22.91 -7.73 3.47
CA SER A 157 21.90 -8.61 4.07
C SER A 157 20.53 -7.93 4.30
N ILE A 158 20.31 -6.70 3.81
CA ILE A 158 19.03 -6.01 4.06
C ILE A 158 17.83 -6.74 3.44
N GLY A 159 18.06 -7.48 2.35
CA GLY A 159 17.00 -8.25 1.69
C GLY A 159 16.77 -9.63 2.33
N THR A 160 17.67 -10.10 3.18
CA THR A 160 17.57 -11.42 3.83
C THR A 160 16.76 -11.30 5.12
N GLY A 161 15.69 -12.08 5.24
CA GLY A 161 14.81 -12.03 6.42
C GLY A 161 14.03 -10.71 6.57
N ALA A 162 14.02 -9.84 5.55
CA ALA A 162 13.21 -8.63 5.56
C ALA A 162 11.74 -9.00 5.78
N VAL A 163 11.21 -8.60 6.92
CA VAL A 163 9.81 -8.75 7.27
C VAL A 163 9.01 -7.95 6.21
N SER A 164 7.96 -8.54 5.67
CA SER A 164 6.95 -7.83 4.86
C SER A 164 5.85 -7.27 5.76
N ILE A 165 5.05 -6.34 5.25
CA ILE A 165 3.83 -5.87 5.95
C ILE A 165 2.91 -7.05 6.26
N SER A 166 2.75 -8.00 5.33
CA SER A 166 1.96 -9.20 5.55
C SER A 166 2.52 -10.06 6.70
N SER A 167 3.83 -10.27 6.81
CA SER A 167 4.39 -10.95 7.99
C SER A 167 4.19 -10.14 9.26
N ALA A 168 4.38 -8.83 9.23
CA ALA A 168 4.19 -8.00 10.41
C ALA A 168 2.73 -8.07 10.91
N ALA A 169 1.77 -8.11 9.98
CA ALA A 169 0.36 -8.32 10.27
C ALA A 169 0.08 -9.69 10.90
N VAL A 170 0.71 -10.76 10.39
CA VAL A 170 0.60 -12.11 10.99
C VAL A 170 1.29 -12.18 12.35
N GLU A 171 2.45 -11.57 12.54
CA GLU A 171 3.13 -11.49 13.84
C GLU A 171 2.28 -10.71 14.85
N LEU A 172 1.65 -9.62 14.43
CA LEU A 172 0.72 -8.86 15.29
C LEU A 172 -0.45 -9.75 15.74
N ALA A 173 -1.07 -10.49 14.82
CA ALA A 173 -2.13 -11.44 15.16
C ALA A 173 -1.61 -12.52 16.13
N TYR A 174 -0.44 -13.09 15.86
CA TYR A 174 0.19 -14.12 16.69
C TYR A 174 0.52 -13.63 18.10
N MET A 175 0.89 -12.36 18.28
CA MET A 175 1.15 -11.76 19.60
C MET A 175 -0.13 -11.45 20.39
N LYS A 176 -1.26 -11.25 19.69
CA LYS A 176 -2.53 -10.82 20.29
C LYS A 176 -3.50 -11.98 20.55
N LEU A 177 -3.38 -13.07 19.81
CA LEU A 177 -4.22 -14.26 19.93
C LEU A 177 -3.49 -15.35 20.70
N ASP A 178 -4.19 -16.03 21.61
CA ASP A 178 -3.60 -17.09 22.44
C ASP A 178 -3.13 -18.30 21.61
N ASN A 179 -3.89 -18.67 20.56
CA ASN A 179 -3.55 -19.79 19.69
C ASN A 179 -4.00 -19.55 18.24
N LEU A 180 -3.14 -18.89 17.46
CA LEU A 180 -3.38 -18.63 16.04
C LEU A 180 -3.61 -19.91 15.21
N ALA A 181 -2.96 -21.02 15.57
CA ALA A 181 -3.07 -22.27 14.83
C ALA A 181 -4.49 -22.90 14.88
N ALA A 182 -5.26 -22.57 15.93
CA ALA A 182 -6.64 -23.03 16.09
C ALA A 182 -7.68 -22.09 15.44
N CYS A 183 -7.29 -20.86 15.11
CA CYS A 183 -8.19 -19.84 14.60
C CYS A 183 -8.66 -20.13 13.17
N GLN A 184 -9.91 -19.79 12.88
CA GLN A 184 -10.41 -19.66 11.52
C GLN A 184 -10.02 -18.30 10.95
N VAL A 185 -9.21 -18.31 9.90
CA VAL A 185 -8.65 -17.10 9.29
C VAL A 185 -9.24 -16.87 7.92
N ALA A 186 -9.80 -15.69 7.69
CA ALA A 186 -10.21 -15.23 6.36
C ALA A 186 -9.26 -14.17 5.82
N ILE A 187 -8.99 -14.22 4.51
CA ILE A 187 -8.22 -13.22 3.78
C ILE A 187 -9.10 -12.68 2.66
N LEU A 188 -9.46 -11.40 2.75
CA LEU A 188 -10.20 -10.67 1.73
C LEU A 188 -9.20 -10.10 0.72
N GLY A 189 -9.19 -10.70 -0.47
CA GLY A 189 -8.31 -10.41 -1.58
C GLY A 189 -7.37 -11.58 -1.89
N ALA A 190 -7.03 -11.76 -3.17
CA ALA A 190 -6.10 -12.78 -3.67
C ALA A 190 -4.89 -12.15 -4.39
N GLY A 191 -4.30 -11.11 -3.79
CA GLY A 191 -3.19 -10.36 -4.36
C GLY A 191 -1.81 -10.86 -3.90
N LYS A 192 -0.77 -10.10 -4.25
CA LYS A 192 0.61 -10.35 -3.79
C LYS A 192 0.73 -10.34 -2.26
N MET A 193 -0.02 -9.46 -1.60
CA MET A 193 -0.06 -9.35 -0.14
C MET A 193 -0.71 -10.58 0.50
N SER A 194 -1.80 -11.08 -0.08
CA SER A 194 -2.49 -12.30 0.34
C SER A 194 -1.57 -13.52 0.28
N ARG A 195 -0.74 -13.63 -0.76
CA ARG A 195 0.25 -14.72 -0.85
C ARG A 195 1.21 -14.72 0.33
N LEU A 196 1.72 -13.56 0.71
CA LEU A 196 2.63 -13.44 1.85
C LEU A 196 1.88 -13.69 3.17
N LEU A 197 0.63 -13.26 3.29
CA LEU A 197 -0.20 -13.58 4.46
C LEU A 197 -0.34 -15.10 4.61
N VAL A 198 -0.75 -15.81 3.56
CA VAL A 198 -0.86 -17.27 3.56
C VAL A 198 0.47 -17.92 3.94
N GLN A 199 1.57 -17.54 3.28
CA GLN A 199 2.90 -18.09 3.57
C GLN A 199 3.28 -17.94 5.05
N HIS A 200 3.02 -16.78 5.65
CA HIS A 200 3.35 -16.52 7.05
C HIS A 200 2.39 -17.19 8.03
N LEU A 201 1.10 -17.24 7.74
CA LEU A 201 0.10 -17.97 8.53
C LEU A 201 0.44 -19.46 8.62
N LEU A 202 0.78 -20.08 7.48
CA LEU A 202 1.21 -21.48 7.41
C LEU A 202 2.49 -21.70 8.24
N SER A 203 3.47 -20.80 8.15
CA SER A 203 4.70 -20.90 8.96
C SER A 203 4.47 -20.81 10.47
N LYS A 204 3.32 -20.27 10.90
CA LYS A 204 2.87 -20.23 12.31
C LYS A 204 1.91 -21.37 12.67
N GLY A 205 1.70 -22.33 11.78
CA GLY A 205 0.87 -23.52 12.00
C GLY A 205 -0.63 -23.32 11.77
N THR A 206 -1.05 -22.22 11.15
CA THR A 206 -2.48 -21.98 10.83
C THR A 206 -2.91 -22.93 9.71
N ASN A 207 -3.93 -23.75 9.96
CA ASN A 207 -4.41 -24.74 8.98
C ASN A 207 -5.84 -24.47 8.45
N ARG A 208 -6.54 -23.46 9.00
CA ARG A 208 -7.89 -23.06 8.62
C ARG A 208 -7.87 -21.70 7.95
N ILE A 209 -7.49 -21.68 6.68
CA ILE A 209 -7.38 -20.45 5.89
C ILE A 209 -8.45 -20.44 4.79
N CYS A 210 -9.22 -19.36 4.73
CA CYS A 210 -10.17 -19.08 3.66
C CYS A 210 -9.76 -17.81 2.90
N VAL A 211 -9.58 -17.91 1.58
CA VAL A 211 -9.30 -16.77 0.70
C VAL A 211 -10.59 -16.39 -0.04
N LEU A 212 -11.04 -15.16 0.17
CA LEU A 212 -12.19 -14.59 -0.52
C LEU A 212 -11.75 -13.59 -1.56
N ASN A 213 -12.30 -13.66 -2.77
CA ASN A 213 -11.98 -12.70 -3.81
C ASN A 213 -13.13 -12.43 -4.77
N ARG A 214 -13.10 -11.29 -5.46
CA ARG A 214 -14.09 -10.94 -6.51
C ARG A 214 -14.08 -11.94 -7.68
N SER A 215 -12.90 -12.47 -8.00
CA SER A 215 -12.71 -13.54 -8.98
C SER A 215 -12.30 -14.79 -8.23
N LEU A 216 -13.15 -15.83 -8.32
CA LEU A 216 -12.86 -17.14 -7.70
C LEU A 216 -11.58 -17.75 -8.28
N GLU A 217 -11.40 -17.67 -9.61
CA GLU A 217 -10.21 -18.13 -10.32
C GLU A 217 -8.91 -17.59 -9.70
N ARG A 218 -8.84 -16.29 -9.38
CA ARG A 218 -7.66 -15.72 -8.70
C ARG A 218 -7.43 -16.25 -7.29
N ALA A 219 -8.50 -16.55 -6.54
CA ALA A 219 -8.36 -17.18 -5.23
C ALA A 219 -7.84 -18.62 -5.37
N GLU A 220 -8.33 -19.37 -6.35
CA GLU A 220 -7.85 -20.72 -6.66
C GLU A 220 -6.40 -20.72 -7.16
N GLU A 221 -6.02 -19.78 -8.03
CA GLU A 221 -4.62 -19.58 -8.45
C GLU A 221 -3.69 -19.31 -7.28
N LEU A 222 -4.17 -18.56 -6.27
CA LEU A 222 -3.41 -18.33 -5.05
C LEU A 222 -3.29 -19.62 -4.22
N ALA A 223 -4.39 -20.36 -4.03
CA ALA A 223 -4.39 -21.61 -3.29
C ALA A 223 -3.49 -22.67 -3.94
N LYS A 224 -3.47 -22.77 -5.28
CA LYS A 224 -2.61 -23.68 -6.06
C LYS A 224 -1.11 -23.47 -5.84
N GLN A 225 -0.69 -22.32 -5.32
CA GLN A 225 0.71 -22.07 -4.97
C GLN A 225 1.15 -22.79 -3.67
N PHE A 226 0.20 -23.34 -2.91
CA PHE A 226 0.41 -24.06 -1.65
C PHE A 226 -0.27 -25.44 -1.73
N PRO A 227 0.19 -26.36 -2.59
CA PRO A 227 -0.52 -27.60 -2.92
C PRO A 227 -0.62 -28.61 -1.77
N GLU A 228 0.22 -28.46 -0.74
CA GLU A 228 0.23 -29.33 0.44
C GLU A 228 -0.80 -28.90 1.50
N GLU A 229 -1.45 -27.75 1.31
CA GLU A 229 -2.30 -27.10 2.29
C GLU A 229 -3.75 -27.01 1.82
N SER A 230 -4.70 -27.22 2.73
CA SER A 230 -6.13 -27.12 2.42
C SER A 230 -6.61 -25.68 2.59
N ILE A 231 -6.42 -24.85 1.56
CA ILE A 231 -6.90 -23.46 1.54
C ILE A 231 -8.29 -23.42 0.90
N LYS A 232 -9.30 -23.00 1.66
CA LYS A 232 -10.66 -22.80 1.14
C LYS A 232 -10.71 -21.54 0.30
N THR A 233 -11.35 -21.58 -0.85
CA THR A 233 -11.53 -20.40 -1.72
C THR A 233 -13.01 -20.10 -1.92
N CYS A 234 -13.40 -18.84 -1.72
CA CYS A 234 -14.78 -18.39 -1.83
C CYS A 234 -14.89 -17.11 -2.66
N LEU A 235 -16.09 -16.85 -3.17
CA LEU A 235 -16.40 -15.55 -3.76
C LEU A 235 -16.56 -14.50 -2.66
N LEU A 236 -16.19 -13.25 -2.97
CA LEU A 236 -16.37 -12.13 -2.04
C LEU A 236 -17.85 -11.91 -1.67
N SER A 237 -18.79 -12.33 -2.51
CA SER A 237 -20.23 -12.30 -2.21
C SER A 237 -20.64 -13.21 -1.05
N GLU A 238 -19.82 -14.21 -0.72
CA GLU A 238 -20.04 -15.17 0.38
C GLU A 238 -19.42 -14.68 1.70
N MET A 239 -18.86 -13.46 1.72
CA MET A 239 -18.12 -12.90 2.84
C MET A 239 -18.89 -12.92 4.17
N THR A 240 -20.17 -12.60 4.16
CA THR A 240 -21.05 -12.62 5.34
C THR A 240 -21.00 -13.97 6.06
N ALA A 241 -21.23 -15.07 5.32
CA ALA A 241 -21.26 -16.42 5.89
C ALA A 241 -19.89 -16.90 6.36
N VAL A 242 -18.81 -16.46 5.71
CA VAL A 242 -17.46 -16.84 6.12
C VAL A 242 -17.04 -16.04 7.37
N ILE A 243 -17.29 -14.73 7.41
CA ILE A 243 -16.88 -13.88 8.54
C ILE A 243 -17.58 -14.26 9.84
N SER A 244 -18.85 -14.70 9.79
CA SER A 244 -19.56 -15.17 11.00
C SER A 244 -18.89 -16.35 11.70
N GLU A 245 -18.04 -17.09 10.97
CA GLU A 245 -17.33 -18.26 11.47
C GLU A 245 -15.84 -18.00 11.73
N CYS A 246 -15.34 -16.80 11.42
CA CYS A 246 -13.93 -16.46 11.57
C CYS A 246 -13.61 -15.87 12.95
N ASP A 247 -12.34 -16.03 13.33
CA ASP A 247 -11.76 -15.41 14.52
C ASP A 247 -10.81 -14.27 14.12
N LEU A 248 -10.27 -14.31 12.90
CA LEU A 248 -9.35 -13.34 12.35
C LEU A 248 -9.63 -13.09 10.86
N VAL A 249 -9.72 -11.82 10.46
CA VAL A 249 -9.88 -11.43 9.06
C VAL A 249 -8.78 -10.44 8.67
N PHE A 250 -8.09 -10.73 7.58
CA PHE A 250 -7.19 -9.79 6.92
C PHE A 250 -7.85 -9.18 5.69
N THR A 251 -7.74 -7.86 5.52
CA THR A 251 -8.12 -7.18 4.27
C THR A 251 -6.90 -6.71 3.49
N SER A 252 -6.85 -7.04 2.20
CA SER A 252 -5.72 -6.70 1.32
C SER A 252 -6.15 -6.49 -0.14
N THR A 253 -7.34 -5.90 -0.35
CA THR A 253 -7.88 -5.64 -1.69
C THR A 253 -7.51 -4.26 -2.23
N SER A 254 -7.74 -4.05 -3.53
CA SER A 254 -7.60 -2.75 -4.20
C SER A 254 -8.89 -1.91 -4.19
N ALA A 255 -9.84 -2.20 -3.29
CA ALA A 255 -11.08 -1.40 -3.20
C ALA A 255 -10.76 0.03 -2.76
N THR A 256 -11.46 1.00 -3.36
CA THR A 256 -11.34 2.43 -3.02
C THR A 256 -12.30 2.85 -1.92
N GLU A 257 -13.32 2.03 -1.65
CA GLU A 257 -14.29 2.20 -0.57
C GLU A 257 -14.19 1.03 0.41
N PRO A 258 -14.51 1.25 1.70
CA PRO A 258 -14.54 0.17 2.68
C PRO A 258 -15.49 -0.97 2.28
N ILE A 259 -14.98 -2.19 2.38
CA ILE A 259 -15.74 -3.43 2.14
C ILE A 259 -16.48 -3.84 3.40
N LEU A 260 -15.84 -3.66 4.56
CA LEU A 260 -16.40 -3.92 5.89
C LEU A 260 -16.71 -2.61 6.60
N ASP A 261 -17.87 -2.56 7.23
CA ASP A 261 -18.36 -1.47 8.06
C ASP A 261 -19.12 -2.07 9.25
N ARG A 262 -19.40 -1.24 10.25
CA ARG A 262 -20.12 -1.67 11.46
C ARG A 262 -21.46 -2.32 11.14
N ALA A 263 -22.24 -1.71 10.24
CA ALA A 263 -23.58 -2.19 9.91
C ALA A 263 -23.56 -3.63 9.35
N LYS A 264 -22.62 -3.95 8.45
CA LYS A 264 -22.45 -5.32 7.93
C LYS A 264 -22.01 -6.28 9.03
N LEU A 265 -21.07 -5.89 9.89
CA LEU A 265 -20.55 -6.75 10.94
C LEU A 265 -21.60 -7.04 12.02
N GLU A 266 -22.42 -6.06 12.41
CA GLU A 266 -23.53 -6.25 13.36
C GLU A 266 -24.60 -7.22 12.84
N MET A 267 -24.79 -7.31 11.52
CA MET A 267 -25.71 -8.29 10.92
C MET A 267 -25.13 -9.72 10.89
N VAL A 268 -23.81 -9.87 11.01
CA VAL A 268 -23.07 -11.12 10.80
C VAL A 268 -22.60 -11.74 12.12
N LEU A 269 -22.14 -10.91 13.04
CA LEU A 269 -21.47 -11.34 14.26
C LEU A 269 -22.46 -11.48 15.42
N GLU A 270 -22.40 -12.64 16.07
CA GLU A 270 -23.07 -12.82 17.35
C GLU A 270 -22.39 -11.98 18.44
N PRO A 271 -23.14 -11.43 19.42
CA PRO A 271 -22.57 -10.54 20.45
C PRO A 271 -21.41 -11.13 21.26
N ASN A 272 -21.38 -12.45 21.42
CA ASN A 272 -20.35 -13.15 22.19
C ASN A 272 -19.16 -13.61 21.36
N ARG A 273 -19.18 -13.39 20.04
CA ARG A 273 -18.11 -13.79 19.14
C ARG A 273 -17.15 -12.62 18.93
N SER A 274 -15.91 -12.81 19.37
CA SER A 274 -14.82 -11.86 19.09
C SER A 274 -14.28 -12.08 17.68
N LEU A 275 -14.05 -10.99 16.95
CA LEU A 275 -13.42 -11.01 15.62
C LEU A 275 -12.25 -10.04 15.60
N MET A 276 -11.05 -10.50 15.27
CA MET A 276 -9.94 -9.59 15.02
C MET A 276 -9.90 -9.16 13.55
N LEU A 277 -9.86 -7.85 13.29
CA LEU A 277 -9.68 -7.29 11.95
C LEU A 277 -8.28 -6.70 11.79
N ILE A 278 -7.58 -7.09 10.73
CA ILE A 278 -6.29 -6.50 10.38
C ILE A 278 -6.33 -6.01 8.93
N ASP A 279 -6.40 -4.69 8.78
CA ASP A 279 -6.39 -4.03 7.47
C ASP A 279 -4.98 -3.62 7.05
N ILE A 280 -4.51 -4.20 5.94
CA ILE A 280 -3.23 -3.86 5.32
C ILE A 280 -3.40 -3.15 3.97
N SER A 281 -4.61 -2.65 3.68
CA SER A 281 -4.93 -1.88 2.47
C SER A 281 -4.90 -0.37 2.71
N VAL A 282 -4.59 0.38 1.64
CA VAL A 282 -4.78 1.84 1.58
C VAL A 282 -5.26 2.20 0.16
N PRO A 283 -6.46 2.81 -0.02
CA PRO A 283 -7.43 3.18 1.02
C PRO A 283 -7.90 1.99 1.87
N ARG A 284 -8.32 2.27 3.10
CA ARG A 284 -8.75 1.24 4.05
C ARG A 284 -9.94 0.47 3.49
N ASN A 285 -9.90 -0.85 3.64
CA ASN A 285 -11.00 -1.75 3.30
C ASN A 285 -11.93 -1.98 4.50
N VAL A 286 -11.53 -1.57 5.69
CA VAL A 286 -12.35 -1.58 6.90
C VAL A 286 -12.66 -0.14 7.32
N HIS A 287 -13.94 0.19 7.43
CA HIS A 287 -14.37 1.52 7.83
C HIS A 287 -14.07 1.75 9.33
N ALA A 288 -13.82 3.00 9.73
CA ALA A 288 -13.35 3.31 11.09
C ALA A 288 -14.41 3.10 12.19
N ASP A 289 -15.69 3.06 11.83
CA ASP A 289 -16.84 2.84 12.73
C ASP A 289 -16.84 1.45 13.39
N VAL A 290 -16.12 0.47 12.81
CA VAL A 290 -16.01 -0.87 13.41
C VAL A 290 -15.33 -0.83 14.80
N ASN A 291 -14.50 0.17 15.09
CA ASN A 291 -13.84 0.32 16.39
C ASN A 291 -14.82 0.65 17.53
N GLU A 292 -16.08 0.99 17.20
CA GLU A 292 -17.14 1.22 18.18
C GLU A 292 -17.80 -0.09 18.64
N MET A 293 -17.52 -1.21 17.97
CA MET A 293 -18.02 -2.54 18.35
C MET A 293 -17.15 -3.13 19.46
N THR A 294 -17.77 -3.65 20.51
CA THR A 294 -17.03 -4.19 21.67
C THR A 294 -16.34 -5.53 21.41
N ASN A 295 -16.78 -6.24 20.37
CA ASN A 295 -16.33 -7.58 20.00
C ASN A 295 -15.48 -7.62 18.72
N VAL A 296 -14.96 -6.47 18.26
CA VAL A 296 -14.13 -6.31 17.04
C VAL A 296 -12.87 -5.52 17.34
#